data_AF-A0A1K1X832-F1
#
_entry.id   AF-A0A1K1X832-F1
#
_cell.length_a   1.000
_cell.length_b   1.000
_cell.length_c   1.000
_cell.angle_alpha   90.00
_cell.angle_beta   90.00
_cell.angle_gamma   90.00
#
_symmetry.space_group_name_H-M   'P 1'
#
loop_
_entity.id
_entity.type
_entity.pdbx_description
1 polymer ?
#
loop_
_entity_poly.entity_id
_entity_poly.type
_entity_poly.pdbx_seq_one_letter_code
_entity_poly.pdbx_strand_id
1 'polypeptide(L)' 'MTDHHGAKVAQALALALASALESTGWSVAKLSRHSGVSRLTIANVLEGRVWPDLLTVASLEKALDRDLWPGREV' A
#
# COMPACT_ATOMS: atom_id res chain seq x y z
N MET A 1 20.73 -18.45 -2.03
CA MET A 1 20.20 -17.08 -1.90
C MET A 1 18.94 -17.17 -1.09
N THR A 2 18.83 -16.42 0.01
CA THR A 2 17.61 -16.41 0.83
C THR A 2 16.49 -15.80 0.01
N ASP A 3 15.40 -16.54 -0.18
CA ASP A 3 14.21 -15.99 -0.82
C ASP A 3 13.58 -14.98 0.15
N HIS A 4 13.67 -13.70 -0.18
CA HIS A 4 13.16 -12.61 0.66
C HIS A 4 11.65 -12.42 0.45
N HIS A 5 10.86 -13.48 0.66
CA HIS A 5 9.41 -13.50 0.37
C HIS A 5 8.67 -12.30 0.99
N GLY A 6 8.85 -12.03 2.29
CA GLY A 6 8.20 -10.89 2.94
C GLY A 6 8.55 -9.53 2.31
N ALA A 7 9.80 -9.36 1.86
CA ALA A 7 10.22 -8.14 1.18
C ALA A 7 9.60 -8.01 -0.23
N LYS A 8 9.45 -9.12 -0.96
CA LYS A 8 8.75 -9.14 -2.25
C LYS A 8 7.27 -8.78 -2.09
N VAL A 9 6.60 -9.33 -1.08
CA VAL A 9 5.20 -8.99 -0.75
C VAL A 9 5.06 -7.50 -0.42
N ALA A 10 5.92 -6.96 0.44
CA ALA A 10 5.91 -5.53 0.77
C ALA A 10 6.16 -4.63 -0.45
N GLN A 11 7.10 -5.01 -1.32
CA GLN A 11 7.38 -4.29 -2.57
C GLN A 11 6.18 -4.33 -3.53
N ALA A 12 5.59 -5.51 -3.75
CA ALA A 12 4.43 -5.67 -4.63
C ALA A 12 3.24 -4.83 -4.16
N LEU A 13 3.00 -4.80 -2.84
CA LEU A 13 1.97 -3.96 -2.24
C LEU A 13 2.25 -2.47 -2.45
N ALA A 14 3.50 -2.02 -2.25
CA ALA A 14 3.88 -0.62 -2.48
C ALA A 14 3.67 -0.19 -3.94
N LEU A 15 4.00 -1.07 -4.89
CA LEU A 15 3.76 -0.85 -6.33
C LEU A 15 2.26 -0.79 -6.66
N ALA A 16 1.45 -1.68 -6.09
CA ALA A 16 0.00 -1.65 -6.26
C ALA A 16 -0.61 -0.35 -5.73
N LEU A 17 -0.14 0.12 -4.56
CA LEU A 17 -0.57 1.38 -3.96
C LEU A 17 -0.18 2.59 -4.83
N ALA A 18 1.05 2.62 -5.36
CA ALA A 18 1.49 3.67 -6.27
C ALA A 18 0.63 3.70 -7.55
N SER A 19 0.40 2.54 -8.16
CA SER A 19 -0.46 2.41 -9.34
C SER A 19 -1.91 2.84 -9.08
N ALA A 20 -2.45 2.54 -7.89
CA ALA A 20 -3.78 2.98 -7.50
C ALA A 20 -3.86 4.51 -7.38
N LEU A 21 -2.86 5.17 -6.79
CA LEU A 21 -2.79 6.63 -6.72
C LEU A 21 -2.68 7.28 -8.11
N GLU A 22 -1.86 6.73 -8.99
CA GLU A 22 -1.73 7.20 -10.37
C GLU A 22 -3.05 7.07 -11.14
N SER A 23 -3.68 5.90 -11.11
CA SER A 23 -4.94 5.65 -11.83
C SER A 23 -6.11 6.50 -11.34
N THR A 24 -6.16 6.81 -10.05
CA THR A 24 -7.22 7.65 -9.45
C THR A 24 -6.90 9.15 -9.54
N GLY A 25 -5.64 9.52 -9.81
CA GLY A 25 -5.14 10.89 -9.70
C GLY A 25 -5.15 11.42 -8.25
N TRP A 26 -5.21 10.54 -7.25
CA TRP A 26 -5.27 10.96 -5.86
C TRP A 26 -3.88 11.30 -5.34
N SER A 27 -3.81 12.34 -4.50
CA SER A 27 -2.63 12.58 -3.68
C SER A 27 -2.66 11.70 -2.43
N VAL A 28 -1.49 11.45 -1.84
CA VAL A 28 -1.35 10.83 -0.51
C VAL A 28 -2.21 11.57 0.54
N ALA A 29 -2.27 12.89 0.43
CA ALA A 29 -3.09 13.74 1.28
C ALA A 29 -4.59 13.43 1.19
N LYS A 30 -5.09 13.16 -0.03
CA LYS A 30 -6.48 12.78 -0.27
C LYS A 30 -6.74 11.37 0.23
N LEU A 31 -5.90 10.40 -0.12
CA LEU A 31 -6.04 9.01 0.33
C LEU A 31 -6.05 8.91 1.86
N SER A 32 -5.18 9.67 2.54
CA SER A 32 -5.15 9.73 4.01
C SER A 32 -6.50 10.15 4.60
N ARG A 33 -7.18 11.15 4.02
CA ARG A 33 -8.50 11.61 4.49
C ARG A 33 -9.60 10.58 4.26
N HIS A 34 -9.53 9.81 3.17
CA HIS A 34 -10.54 8.80 2.84
C HIS A 34 -10.34 7.47 3.58
N SER A 35 -9.09 7.06 3.80
CA SER A 35 -8.74 5.81 4.47
C SER A 35 -8.61 5.93 5.98
N GLY A 36 -8.38 7.13 6.52
CA GLY A 36 -8.02 7.32 7.92
C GLY A 36 -6.57 6.94 8.26
N VAL A 37 -5.81 6.43 7.29
CA VAL A 37 -4.38 6.12 7.45
C VAL A 37 -3.57 7.42 7.40
N SER A 38 -2.57 7.56 8.27
CA SER A 38 -1.76 8.78 8.32
C SER A 38 -0.98 9.01 7.02
N ARG A 39 -0.80 10.28 6.62
CA ARG A 39 0.01 10.64 5.44
C ARG A 39 1.43 10.09 5.51
N LEU A 40 2.03 10.14 6.70
CA LEU A 40 3.39 9.64 6.94
C LEU A 40 3.47 8.13 6.75
N THR A 41 2.48 7.38 7.24
CA THR A 41 2.40 5.92 7.04
C THR A 41 2.31 5.59 5.56
N ILE A 42 1.41 6.24 4.82
CA ILE A 42 1.25 6.02 3.37
C ILE A 42 2.57 6.32 2.63
N ALA A 43 3.21 7.46 2.92
CA ALA A 43 4.50 7.82 2.32
C ALA A 43 5.60 6.79 2.64
N ASN A 44 5.70 6.36 3.89
CA ASN A 44 6.69 5.36 4.31
C ASN A 44 6.47 3.99 3.64
N VAL A 45 5.22 3.59 3.40
CA VAL A 45 4.90 2.36 2.67
C VAL A 45 5.31 2.49 1.20
N LEU A 46 4.97 3.60 0.55
CA LEU A 46 5.38 3.88 -0.85
C LEU A 46 6.90 3.90 -1.01
N GLU A 47 7.62 4.42 -0.02
CA GLU A 47 9.09 4.47 0.01
C GLU A 47 9.73 3.15 0.49
N GLY A 48 8.94 2.14 0.88
CA GLY A 48 9.44 0.85 1.37
C GLY A 48 10.14 0.92 2.74
N ARG A 49 9.93 1.99 3.52
CA ARG A 49 10.53 2.17 4.85
C ARG A 49 9.84 1.38 5.95
N VAL A 50 8.56 1.05 5.76
CA VAL A 50 7.75 0.29 6.70
C VAL A 50 6.91 -0.74 5.97
N TRP A 51 6.59 -1.83 6.66
CA TRP A 51 5.59 -2.78 6.19
C TRP A 51 4.23 -2.41 6.79
N PRO A 52 3.18 -2.29 5.97
CA PRO A 52 1.85 -1.98 6.48
C PRO A 52 1.31 -3.18 7.27
N ASP A 53 0.58 -2.89 8.35
CA ASP A 53 -0.18 -3.90 9.08
C ASP A 53 -1.53 -4.21 8.39
N LEU A 54 -2.24 -5.22 8.90
CA LEU A 54 -3.51 -5.68 8.34
C LEU A 54 -4.58 -4.57 8.31
N LEU A 55 -4.62 -3.73 9.35
CA LEU A 55 -5.58 -2.62 9.43
C LEU A 55 -5.29 -1.56 8.36
N THR A 56 -4.02 -1.25 8.13
CA THR A 56 -3.56 -0.31 7.10
C THR A 56 -3.96 -0.83 5.73
N VAL A 57 -3.67 -2.10 5.40
CA VAL A 57 -4.04 -2.69 4.10
C VAL A 57 -5.55 -2.61 3.88
N ALA A 58 -6.35 -3.13 4.82
CA ALA A 58 -7.81 -3.14 4.70
C ALA A 58 -8.41 -1.72 4.58
N SER A 59 -7.84 -0.74 5.29
CA SER A 59 -8.32 0.65 5.25
C SER A 59 -7.99 1.34 3.92
N LEU A 60 -6.82 1.06 3.33
CA LEU A 60 -6.43 1.59 2.02
C LEU A 60 -7.25 0.93 0.90
N GLU A 61 -7.42 -0.39 0.92
CA GLU A 61 -8.23 -1.12 -0.07
C GLU A 61 -9.68 -0.63 -0.08
N LYS A 62 -10.28 -0.50 1.11
CA LYS A 62 -11.65 0.04 1.25
C LYS A 62 -11.77 1.47 0.72
N ALA A 63 -10.76 2.31 0.92
CA ALA A 63 -10.80 3.70 0.47
C ALA A 63 -10.59 3.85 -1.04
N LEU A 64 -9.82 2.95 -1.64
CA LEU A 64 -9.49 2.93 -3.07
C LEU A 64 -10.48 2.09 -3.89
N ASP A 65 -11.34 1.31 -3.24
CA ASP A 65 -12.19 0.28 -3.86
C ASP A 65 -11.38 -0.65 -4.77
N ARG A 66 -10.23 -1.10 -4.25
CA ARG A 66 -9.25 -1.86 -5.02
C ARG A 66 -8.38 -2.73 -4.12
N ASP A 67 -8.15 -3.96 -4.54
CA ASP A 67 -7.21 -4.87 -3.87
C ASP A 67 -5.75 -4.38 -4.04
N LEU A 68 -5.03 -4.32 -2.92
CA LEU A 68 -3.60 -4.02 -2.82
C LEU A 68 -2.80 -5.25 -2.43
N TRP A 69 -3.44 -6.22 -1.77
CA TRP A 69 -2.79 -7.48 -1.41
C TRP A 69 -2.36 -8.24 -2.68
N PRO A 70 -1.07 -8.59 -2.81
CA PRO A 70 -0.55 -9.07 -4.09
C PRO A 70 -0.76 -10.59 -4.31
N GLY A 71 -1.45 -11.26 -3.37
CA GLY A 71 -1.77 -12.68 -3.45
C GLY A 71 -0.67 -13.61 -2.94
N ARG A 72 -0.86 -14.92 -3.14
CA ARG A 72 -0.01 -15.99 -2.57
C ARG A 72 1.20 -16.38 -3.42
N GLU A 73 1.33 -15.82 -4.62
CA GLU A 73 2.29 -16.28 -5.64
C GLU A 73 3.50 -15.35 -5.80
N VAL A 74 3.65 -14.37 -4.89
CA VAL A 74 4.72 -13.36 -4.87
C VAL A 74 6.03 -13.87 -4.29
#